data_AF-A0A1E3IFR1-F1
#
_entry.id   AF-A0A1E3IFR1-F1
#
_cell.length_a   1.000
_cell.length_b   1.000
_cell.length_c   1.000
_cell.angle_alpha   90.00
_cell.angle_beta   90.00
_cell.angle_gamma   90.00
#
_symmetry.space_group_name_H-M   'P 1'
#
loop_
_entity.id
_entity.type
_entity.pdbx_description
1 polymer ?
#
loop_
_entity_poly.entity_id
_entity_poly.type
_entity_poly.pdbx_seq_one_letter_code
_entity_poly.pdbx_strand_id
1 'polypeptide(L)'
;MSRVSPKQRKLAKYRRMACLAIALRLPYKDLLINMYTALARSRYMKRPKVYGNLRDRDWQKTIDKIHATARKNTTNMTDFRQRFRLTPSEFTGLLELIKHHPIFQTGGPRKQAPPMYQLSVALYRLGHDGSGANMNGVGHTFGVSEGTATLWTKRVVVAIISLEKQVMRWPDSTTRAALVKKFAEEGIPGGCVGVVDGVMIPVMREMGLEPTVPRQARGRQARR
;
A
#
# COMPACT_ATOMS: atom_id res chain seq x y z
N MET A 1 -9.57 -42.45 2.63
CA MET A 1 -9.64 -41.58 1.42
C MET A 1 -9.75 -40.12 1.87
N SER A 2 -8.83 -39.24 1.46
CA SER A 2 -8.88 -37.84 1.87
C SER A 2 -10.09 -37.14 1.24
N ARG A 3 -10.95 -36.54 2.08
CA ARG A 3 -12.15 -35.83 1.59
C ARG A 3 -11.72 -34.62 0.74
N VAL A 4 -12.02 -34.65 -0.55
CA VAL A 4 -11.76 -33.57 -1.51
C VAL A 4 -12.50 -32.30 -1.05
N SER A 5 -11.77 -31.19 -0.90
CA SER A 5 -12.37 -29.94 -0.41
C SER A 5 -13.45 -29.43 -1.37
N PRO A 6 -14.48 -28.69 -0.89
CA PRO A 6 -15.49 -28.07 -1.76
C PRO A 6 -14.88 -27.23 -2.90
N LYS A 7 -13.73 -26.61 -2.66
CA LYS A 7 -13.00 -25.82 -3.64
C LYS A 7 -12.32 -26.67 -4.72
N GLN A 8 -11.69 -27.78 -4.34
CA GLN A 8 -11.12 -28.74 -5.28
C GLN A 8 -12.20 -29.37 -6.17
N ARG A 9 -13.38 -29.67 -5.59
CA ARG A 9 -14.54 -30.12 -6.38
C ARG A 9 -14.99 -29.06 -7.39
N LYS A 10 -15.05 -27.79 -6.97
CA LYS A 10 -15.41 -26.67 -7.85
C LYS A 10 -14.39 -26.44 -8.96
N LEU A 11 -13.10 -26.58 -8.67
CA LEU A 11 -12.02 -26.47 -9.65
C LEU A 11 -12.08 -27.60 -10.69
N ALA A 12 -12.29 -28.84 -10.24
CA ALA A 12 -12.48 -29.98 -11.13
C ALA A 12 -13.72 -29.80 -12.03
N LYS A 13 -14.81 -29.25 -11.47
CA LYS A 13 -16.01 -28.90 -12.24
C LYS A 13 -15.71 -27.87 -13.34
N TYR A 14 -15.07 -26.75 -13.02
CA TYR A 14 -14.74 -25.72 -14.01
C TYR A 14 -13.76 -26.23 -15.07
N ARG A 15 -12.78 -27.06 -14.68
CA ARG A 15 -11.88 -27.72 -15.65
C ARG A 15 -12.67 -28.58 -16.63
N ARG A 16 -13.56 -29.45 -16.14
CA ARG A 16 -14.39 -30.32 -16.98
C ARG A 16 -15.29 -29.51 -17.91
N MET A 17 -15.95 -28.48 -17.40
CA MET A 17 -16.82 -27.60 -18.20
C MET A 17 -16.03 -26.85 -19.27
N ALA A 18 -14.85 -26.32 -18.96
CA ALA A 18 -14.00 -25.64 -19.92
C ALA A 18 -13.56 -26.60 -21.04
N CYS A 19 -13.12 -27.83 -20.71
CA CYS A 19 -12.76 -28.83 -21.72
C CYS A 19 -13.93 -29.17 -22.65
N LEU A 20 -15.13 -29.37 -22.11
CA LEU A 20 -16.33 -29.64 -22.91
C LEU A 20 -16.71 -28.46 -23.79
N ALA A 21 -16.66 -27.24 -23.25
CA ALA A 21 -16.98 -26.02 -24.01
C ALA A 21 -16.00 -25.79 -25.17
N ILE A 22 -14.72 -26.14 -25.01
CA ILE A 22 -13.73 -26.11 -26.09
C ILE A 22 -14.08 -27.17 -27.15
N ALA A 23 -14.31 -28.42 -26.73
CA ALA A 23 -14.61 -29.53 -27.65
C ALA A 23 -15.89 -29.27 -28.47
N LEU A 24 -16.91 -28.66 -27.86
CA LEU A 24 -18.19 -28.34 -28.48
C LEU A 24 -18.22 -26.93 -29.13
N ARG A 25 -17.09 -26.21 -29.17
CA ARG A 25 -16.97 -24.85 -29.73
C ARG A 25 -18.02 -23.85 -29.21
N LEU A 26 -18.33 -23.93 -27.91
CA LEU A 26 -19.36 -23.08 -27.29
C LEU A 26 -18.86 -21.64 -27.10
N PRO A 27 -19.75 -20.63 -27.25
CA PRO A 27 -19.37 -19.21 -27.22
C PRO A 27 -18.88 -18.74 -25.84
N TYR A 28 -19.16 -19.49 -24.77
CA TYR A 28 -18.78 -19.14 -23.39
C TYR A 28 -17.54 -19.88 -22.88
N LYS A 29 -16.78 -20.56 -23.75
CA LYS A 29 -15.57 -21.30 -23.36
C LYS A 29 -14.55 -20.42 -22.63
N ASP A 30 -14.38 -19.18 -23.05
CA ASP A 30 -13.41 -18.24 -22.48
C ASP A 30 -13.80 -17.82 -21.06
N LEU A 31 -15.09 -17.65 -20.79
CA LEU A 31 -15.59 -17.41 -19.43
C LEU A 31 -15.24 -18.58 -18.49
N LEU A 32 -15.43 -19.82 -18.94
CA LEU A 32 -15.12 -21.01 -18.14
C LEU A 32 -13.61 -21.19 -17.92
N ILE A 33 -12.79 -20.88 -18.92
CA ILE A 33 -11.33 -20.86 -18.80
C ILE A 33 -10.91 -19.80 -17.77
N ASN A 34 -11.49 -18.60 -17.83
CA ASN A 34 -11.22 -17.53 -16.86
C ASN A 34 -11.64 -17.92 -15.43
N MET A 35 -12.79 -18.56 -15.26
CA MET A 35 -13.22 -19.07 -13.95
C MET A 35 -12.28 -20.15 -13.40
N TYR A 36 -11.84 -21.08 -14.26
CA TYR A 36 -10.87 -22.12 -13.89
C TYR A 36 -9.53 -21.51 -13.50
N THR A 37 -8.96 -20.65 -14.35
CA THR A 37 -7.64 -20.04 -14.11
C THR A 37 -7.65 -19.14 -12.89
N ALA A 38 -8.70 -18.35 -12.67
CA ALA A 38 -8.86 -17.53 -11.47
C ALA A 38 -8.93 -18.37 -10.19
N LEU A 39 -9.67 -19.50 -10.22
CA LEU A 39 -9.77 -20.38 -9.07
C LEU A 39 -8.47 -21.17 -8.83
N ALA A 40 -7.79 -21.62 -9.89
CA ALA A 40 -6.51 -22.32 -9.83
C ALA A 40 -5.40 -21.43 -9.27
N ARG A 41 -5.37 -20.15 -9.66
CA ARG A 41 -4.42 -19.14 -9.20
C ARG A 41 -4.80 -18.51 -7.87
N SER A 42 -5.98 -18.84 -7.32
CA SER A 42 -6.44 -18.26 -6.07
C SER A 42 -5.52 -18.64 -4.91
N ARG A 43 -5.03 -17.63 -4.17
CA ARG A 43 -4.31 -17.80 -2.89
C ARG A 43 -5.07 -18.73 -1.93
N TYR A 44 -6.40 -18.76 -2.04
CA TYR A 44 -7.28 -19.54 -1.19
C TYR A 44 -7.35 -21.04 -1.54
N MET A 45 -6.71 -21.48 -2.62
CA MET A 45 -6.64 -22.89 -3.04
C MET A 45 -5.64 -23.69 -2.18
N LYS A 46 -4.48 -23.10 -1.88
CA LYS A 46 -3.43 -23.68 -1.00
C LYS A 46 -3.55 -23.19 0.46
N ARG A 47 -4.73 -22.72 0.87
CA ARG A 47 -4.96 -22.15 2.22
C ARG A 47 -4.87 -23.25 3.29
N PRO A 48 -4.00 -23.13 4.30
CA PRO A 48 -3.98 -24.09 5.41
C PRO A 48 -5.30 -24.02 6.19
N LYS A 49 -5.80 -25.18 6.63
CA LYS A 49 -7.04 -25.28 7.43
C LYS A 49 -6.84 -24.75 8.85
N VAL A 50 -5.64 -24.93 9.38
CA VAL A 50 -5.24 -24.45 10.69
C VAL A 50 -4.28 -23.30 10.48
N TYR A 51 -4.60 -22.15 11.08
CA TYR A 51 -3.68 -21.04 11.15
C TYR A 51 -2.88 -21.18 12.44
N GLY A 52 -1.55 -21.02 12.38
CA GLY A 52 -0.76 -20.89 13.60
C GLY A 52 -1.23 -19.69 14.42
N ASN A 53 -1.28 -19.84 15.75
CA ASN A 53 -1.52 -18.75 16.70
C ASN A 53 -0.25 -17.88 16.84
N LEU A 54 0.21 -17.32 15.71
CA LEU A 54 1.46 -16.55 15.63
C LEU A 54 1.30 -15.11 16.14
N ARG A 55 0.06 -14.63 16.33
CA ARG A 55 -0.23 -13.23 16.70
C ARG A 55 -1.32 -13.21 17.76
N ASP A 56 -1.04 -12.50 18.84
CA ASP A 56 -2.10 -12.02 19.72
C ASP A 56 -2.90 -10.98 18.92
N ARG A 57 -4.14 -11.33 18.52
CA ARG A 57 -4.93 -10.54 17.56
C ARG A 57 -5.64 -9.36 18.22
N ASP A 58 -5.14 -8.91 19.36
CA ASP A 58 -5.72 -7.81 20.12
C ASP A 58 -5.19 -6.46 19.61
N TRP A 59 -5.53 -6.18 18.36
CA TRP A 59 -5.15 -4.92 17.69
C TRP A 59 -5.74 -3.69 18.39
N GLN A 60 -6.84 -3.84 19.11
CA GLN A 60 -7.47 -2.74 19.89
C GLN A 60 -6.52 -2.28 20.98
N LYS A 61 -6.12 -3.19 21.88
CA LYS A 61 -5.20 -2.86 22.97
C LYS A 61 -3.89 -2.29 22.47
N THR A 62 -3.34 -2.83 21.37
CA THR A 62 -2.08 -2.33 20.81
C THR A 62 -2.21 -0.90 20.31
N ILE A 63 -3.26 -0.58 19.55
CA ILE A 63 -3.48 0.77 19.02
C ILE A 63 -3.83 1.74 20.15
N ASP A 64 -4.70 1.35 21.08
CA ASP A 64 -5.09 2.18 22.21
C ASP A 64 -3.88 2.57 23.08
N LYS A 65 -2.95 1.63 23.30
CA LYS A 65 -1.68 1.90 24.00
C LYS A 65 -0.87 2.98 23.30
N ILE A 66 -0.70 2.90 21.97
CA ILE A 66 0.07 3.88 21.18
C ILE A 66 -0.55 5.28 21.30
N HIS A 67 -1.87 5.38 21.17
CA HIS A 67 -2.58 6.66 21.30
C HIS A 67 -2.56 7.20 22.74
N ALA A 68 -2.58 6.33 23.75
CA ALA A 68 -2.50 6.72 25.15
C ALA A 68 -1.10 7.21 25.56
N THR A 69 -0.03 6.61 25.04
CA THR A 69 1.35 7.06 25.32
C THR A 69 1.64 8.40 24.67
N ALA A 70 1.12 8.66 23.47
CA ALA A 70 1.36 9.89 22.70
C ALA A 70 1.03 11.19 23.47
N ARG A 71 0.06 11.14 24.40
CA ARG A 71 -0.40 12.33 25.15
C ARG A 71 0.42 12.63 26.41
N LYS A 72 1.38 11.78 26.79
CA LYS A 72 2.03 11.84 28.12
C LYS A 72 3.29 12.69 28.18
N ASN A 73 4.10 12.77 27.11
CA ASN A 73 5.33 13.58 27.09
C ASN A 73 5.78 13.91 25.65
N THR A 74 6.74 14.83 25.51
CA THR A 74 7.28 15.30 24.22
C THR A 74 7.93 14.19 23.39
N THR A 75 8.67 13.27 24.02
CA THR A 75 9.31 12.11 23.34
C THR A 75 8.27 11.16 22.73
N ASN A 76 7.10 11.02 23.36
CA ASN A 76 6.01 10.21 22.83
C ASN A 76 5.31 10.92 21.67
N MET A 77 5.31 12.25 21.64
CA MET A 77 4.79 13.02 20.51
C MET A 77 5.71 12.89 19.28
N THR A 78 7.04 12.83 19.47
CA THR A 78 7.98 12.55 18.37
C THR A 78 7.85 11.12 17.86
N ASP A 79 7.73 10.11 18.74
CA ASP A 79 7.44 8.72 18.35
C ASP A 79 6.10 8.61 17.59
N PHE A 80 5.04 9.27 18.07
CA PHE A 80 3.75 9.30 17.38
C PHE A 80 3.87 9.91 15.98
N ARG A 81 4.61 11.03 15.84
CA ARG A 81 4.87 11.66 14.55
C ARG A 81 5.73 10.80 13.63
N GLN A 82 6.71 10.07 14.16
CA GLN A 82 7.48 9.12 13.36
C GLN A 82 6.59 7.97 12.85
N ARG A 83 5.67 7.48 13.71
CA ARG A 83 4.76 6.39 13.36
C ARG A 83 3.73 6.78 12.32
N PHE A 84 3.05 7.92 12.49
CA PHE A 84 1.88 8.28 11.69
C PHE A 84 2.10 9.48 10.76
N ARG A 85 3.28 10.11 10.81
CA ARG A 85 3.63 11.36 10.10
C ARG A 85 2.76 12.56 10.47
N LEU A 86 1.96 12.44 11.52
CA LEU A 86 1.08 13.47 12.07
C LEU A 86 1.32 13.61 13.56
N THR A 87 1.07 14.80 14.11
CA THR A 87 0.88 15.01 15.54
C THR A 87 -0.45 14.42 16.01
N PRO A 88 -0.64 14.17 17.32
CA PRO A 88 -1.91 13.66 17.85
C PRO A 88 -3.13 14.55 17.55
N SER A 89 -2.94 15.88 17.53
CA SER A 89 -3.99 16.86 17.19
C SER A 89 -4.36 16.78 15.71
N GLU A 90 -3.37 16.76 14.81
CA GLU A 90 -3.59 16.59 13.37
C GLU A 90 -4.27 15.26 13.04
N PHE A 91 -3.84 14.17 13.70
CA PHE A 91 -4.49 12.86 13.57
C PHE A 91 -5.98 12.94 13.96
N THR A 92 -6.28 13.60 15.07
CA THR A 92 -7.66 13.78 15.55
C THR A 92 -8.45 14.62 14.55
N GLY A 93 -7.89 15.72 14.05
CA GLY A 93 -8.52 16.55 13.02
C GLY A 93 -8.84 15.76 11.74
N LEU A 94 -7.89 14.97 11.24
CA LEU A 94 -8.10 14.12 10.08
C LEU A 94 -9.19 13.06 10.33
N LEU A 95 -9.17 12.44 11.52
CA LEU A 95 -10.19 11.46 11.91
C LEU A 95 -11.59 12.09 11.89
N GLU A 96 -11.75 13.29 12.44
CA GLU A 96 -13.02 14.01 12.46
C GLU A 96 -13.56 14.30 11.05
N LEU A 97 -12.67 14.63 10.11
CA LEU A 97 -13.06 14.86 8.70
C LEU A 97 -13.57 13.61 8.00
N ILE A 98 -13.03 12.42 8.33
CA ILE A 98 -13.34 11.19 7.59
C ILE A 98 -14.28 10.22 8.33
N LYS A 99 -14.48 10.36 9.65
CA LYS A 99 -15.15 9.33 10.48
C LYS A 99 -16.57 9.00 10.03
N HIS A 100 -17.27 9.95 9.41
CA HIS A 100 -18.64 9.78 8.93
C HIS A 100 -18.74 9.27 7.48
N HIS A 101 -17.61 9.06 6.81
CA HIS A 101 -17.61 8.61 5.42
C HIS A 101 -18.32 7.25 5.28
N PRO A 102 -19.23 7.07 4.29
CA PRO A 102 -20.03 5.85 4.14
C PRO A 102 -19.21 4.55 4.04
N ILE A 103 -17.96 4.63 3.58
CA ILE A 103 -17.07 3.47 3.46
C ILE A 103 -16.77 2.77 4.80
N PHE A 104 -16.88 3.48 5.93
CA PHE A 104 -16.69 2.93 7.26
C PHE A 104 -17.97 2.34 7.86
N GLN A 105 -19.11 2.55 7.22
CA GLN A 105 -20.39 2.02 7.65
C GLN A 105 -20.57 0.58 7.13
N THR A 106 -21.13 -0.30 7.96
CA THR A 106 -21.45 -1.68 7.57
C THR A 106 -22.91 -1.83 7.20
N GLY A 107 -23.19 -2.22 5.96
CA GLY A 107 -24.52 -2.71 5.56
C GLY A 107 -24.77 -4.19 5.88
N GLY A 108 -23.86 -4.88 6.56
CA GLY A 108 -23.92 -6.32 6.79
C GLY A 108 -23.80 -6.71 8.27
N PRO A 109 -24.02 -7.99 8.62
CA PRO A 109 -24.11 -8.46 10.01
C PRO A 109 -22.79 -8.40 10.78
N ARG A 110 -21.65 -8.27 10.09
CA ARG A 110 -20.33 -8.16 10.74
C ARG A 110 -19.96 -6.70 10.90
N LYS A 111 -19.80 -6.26 12.15
CA LYS A 111 -19.33 -4.92 12.51
C LYS A 111 -17.92 -4.67 11.94
N GLN A 112 -17.71 -3.49 11.35
CA GLN A 112 -16.40 -3.02 10.94
C GLN A 112 -15.64 -2.45 12.15
N ALA A 113 -14.31 -2.45 12.08
CA ALA A 113 -13.51 -1.74 13.06
C ALA A 113 -13.76 -0.22 12.96
N PRO A 114 -13.77 0.52 14.08
CA PRO A 114 -13.93 1.97 14.06
C PRO A 114 -12.88 2.68 13.18
N PRO A 115 -13.22 3.85 12.58
CA PRO A 115 -12.32 4.58 11.67
C PRO A 115 -10.94 4.89 12.27
N MET A 116 -10.86 5.18 13.57
CA MET A 116 -9.60 5.47 14.29
C MET A 116 -8.56 4.36 14.13
N TYR A 117 -8.97 3.10 14.26
CA TYR A 117 -8.08 1.95 14.13
C TYR A 117 -7.65 1.74 12.68
N GLN A 118 -8.59 1.89 11.75
CA GLN A 118 -8.30 1.78 10.31
C GLN A 118 -7.31 2.86 9.88
N LEU A 119 -7.52 4.10 10.34
CA LEU A 119 -6.67 5.26 10.09
C LEU A 119 -5.27 5.06 10.64
N SER A 120 -5.14 4.57 11.88
CA SER A 120 -3.84 4.30 12.51
C SER A 120 -2.99 3.35 11.66
N VAL A 121 -3.56 2.21 11.27
CA VAL A 121 -2.84 1.22 10.45
C VAL A 121 -2.51 1.77 9.06
N ALA A 122 -3.44 2.53 8.46
CA ALA A 122 -3.24 3.13 7.15
C ALA A 122 -2.11 4.17 7.15
N LEU A 123 -2.12 5.11 8.09
CA LEU A 123 -1.08 6.14 8.20
C LEU A 123 0.28 5.56 8.52
N TYR A 124 0.33 4.56 9.41
CA TYR A 124 1.59 3.87 9.68
C TYR A 124 2.14 3.22 8.40
N ARG A 125 1.30 2.53 7.64
CA ARG A 125 1.73 1.92 6.39
C ARG A 125 2.19 2.96 5.35
N LEU A 126 1.48 4.07 5.21
CA LEU A 126 1.78 5.12 4.23
C LEU A 126 3.00 5.97 4.62
N GLY A 127 3.31 6.04 5.91
CA GLY A 127 4.43 6.82 6.45
C GLY A 127 5.77 6.09 6.52
N HIS A 128 5.83 4.81 6.15
CA HIS A 128 7.05 3.99 6.21
C HIS A 128 7.37 3.40 4.85
N ASP A 129 8.64 3.42 4.47
CA ASP A 129 9.13 2.82 3.23
C ASP A 129 9.78 1.44 3.45
N GLY A 130 9.98 0.71 2.36
CA GLY A 130 10.69 -0.57 2.36
C GLY A 130 10.06 -1.62 3.28
N SER A 131 10.87 -2.20 4.19
CA SER A 131 10.41 -3.22 5.14
C SER A 131 9.37 -2.70 6.14
N GLY A 132 9.31 -1.39 6.41
CA GLY A 132 8.32 -0.80 7.32
C GLY A 132 6.90 -0.77 6.75
N ALA A 133 6.78 -0.59 5.42
CA ALA A 133 5.50 -0.68 4.69
C ALA A 133 5.06 -2.13 4.41
N ASN A 134 5.94 -3.11 4.67
CA ASN A 134 5.64 -4.49 4.36
C ASN A 134 4.47 -4.98 5.24
N MET A 135 3.53 -5.69 4.63
CA MET A 135 2.27 -6.01 5.29
C MET A 135 2.42 -7.04 6.42
N ASN A 136 3.53 -7.78 6.43
CA ASN A 136 3.89 -8.66 7.54
C ASN A 136 4.29 -7.85 8.76
N GLY A 137 5.16 -6.85 8.60
CA GLY A 137 5.64 -5.93 9.61
C GLY A 137 4.50 -5.11 10.19
N VAL A 138 3.64 -4.52 9.34
CA VAL A 138 2.40 -3.84 9.80
C VAL A 138 1.53 -4.80 10.63
N GLY A 139 1.40 -6.05 10.17
CA GLY A 139 0.67 -7.08 10.90
C GLY A 139 1.29 -7.49 12.24
N HIS A 140 2.61 -7.44 12.37
CA HIS A 140 3.33 -7.68 13.63
C HIS A 140 3.19 -6.47 14.57
N THR A 141 3.35 -5.26 14.06
CA THR A 141 3.25 -4.01 14.84
C THR A 141 1.87 -3.84 15.46
N PHE A 142 0.79 -4.16 14.73
CA PHE A 142 -0.58 -3.91 15.19
C PHE A 142 -1.38 -5.17 15.52
N GLY A 143 -0.84 -6.38 15.36
CA GLY A 143 -1.59 -7.62 15.61
C GLY A 143 -2.73 -7.87 14.60
N VAL A 144 -2.67 -7.27 13.41
CA VAL A 144 -3.70 -7.42 12.36
C VAL A 144 -3.27 -8.43 11.29
N SER A 145 -4.24 -8.97 10.54
CA SER A 145 -3.94 -9.81 9.38
C SER A 145 -3.54 -8.97 8.17
N GLU A 146 -2.76 -9.54 7.25
CA GLU A 146 -2.35 -8.89 5.99
C GLU A 146 -3.54 -8.32 5.21
N GLY A 147 -4.60 -9.13 5.07
CA GLY A 147 -5.82 -8.73 4.37
C GLY A 147 -6.58 -7.62 5.10
N THR A 148 -6.57 -7.64 6.45
CA THR A 148 -7.18 -6.58 7.27
C THR A 148 -6.46 -5.25 7.08
N ALA A 149 -5.14 -5.23 7.21
CA ALA A 149 -4.34 -4.03 7.01
C ALA A 149 -4.53 -3.46 5.60
N THR A 150 -4.48 -4.31 4.57
CA THR A 150 -4.73 -3.90 3.17
C THR A 150 -6.11 -3.26 2.99
N LEU A 151 -7.15 -3.90 3.54
CA LEU A 151 -8.52 -3.42 3.46
C LEU A 151 -8.71 -2.09 4.18
N TRP A 152 -8.15 -1.94 5.37
CA TRP A 152 -8.21 -0.69 6.14
C TRP A 152 -7.49 0.44 5.42
N THR A 153 -6.28 0.20 4.88
CA THR A 153 -5.59 1.21 4.07
C THR A 153 -6.42 1.65 2.88
N LYS A 154 -7.01 0.71 2.13
CA LYS A 154 -7.83 1.04 0.97
C LYS A 154 -9.00 1.94 1.35
N ARG A 155 -9.70 1.63 2.45
CA ARG A 155 -10.84 2.42 2.91
C ARG A 155 -10.45 3.83 3.32
N VAL A 156 -9.35 3.95 4.06
CA VAL A 156 -8.83 5.25 4.50
C VAL A 156 -8.39 6.09 3.30
N VAL A 157 -7.69 5.51 2.33
CA VAL A 157 -7.29 6.22 1.10
C VAL A 157 -8.52 6.74 0.35
N VAL A 158 -9.56 5.92 0.19
CA VAL A 158 -10.81 6.37 -0.46
C VAL A 158 -11.47 7.51 0.32
N ALA A 159 -11.51 7.42 1.66
CA ALA A 159 -12.09 8.49 2.49
C ALA A 159 -11.26 9.78 2.42
N ILE A 160 -9.93 9.71 2.39
CA ILE A 160 -9.06 10.89 2.25
C ILE A 160 -9.23 11.52 0.87
N ILE A 161 -9.24 10.73 -0.21
CA ILE A 161 -9.45 11.23 -1.57
C ILE A 161 -10.81 11.93 -1.71
N SER A 162 -11.84 11.50 -0.95
CA SER A 162 -13.14 12.19 -0.96
C SER A 162 -13.08 13.66 -0.51
N LEU A 163 -12.03 14.05 0.21
CA LEU A 163 -11.79 15.42 0.66
C LEU A 163 -11.10 16.29 -0.40
N GLU A 164 -10.64 15.72 -1.52
CA GLU A 164 -9.86 16.40 -2.56
C GLU A 164 -10.50 17.72 -2.99
N LYS A 165 -11.81 17.73 -3.29
CA LYS A 165 -12.51 18.95 -3.74
C LYS A 165 -12.56 20.07 -2.71
N GLN A 166 -12.45 19.73 -1.43
CA GLN A 166 -12.51 20.70 -0.33
C GLN A 166 -11.14 21.32 -0.06
N VAL A 167 -10.07 20.52 -0.22
CA VAL A 167 -8.72 20.87 0.21
C VAL A 167 -7.80 21.23 -0.96
N MET A 168 -8.01 20.63 -2.13
CA MET A 168 -7.19 20.84 -3.32
C MET A 168 -7.93 21.76 -4.31
N ARG A 169 -7.32 22.90 -4.59
CA ARG A 169 -7.75 23.81 -5.66
C ARG A 169 -6.60 24.03 -6.62
N TRP A 170 -6.85 23.81 -7.91
CA TRP A 170 -5.91 24.20 -8.94
C TRP A 170 -5.90 25.73 -9.08
N PRO A 171 -4.73 26.35 -9.28
CA PRO A 171 -4.64 27.79 -9.50
C PRO A 171 -5.41 28.19 -10.75
N ASP A 172 -6.11 29.32 -10.67
CA ASP A 172 -6.77 29.94 -11.82
C ASP A 172 -5.74 30.48 -12.83
N SER A 173 -6.19 30.94 -14.01
CA SER A 173 -5.30 31.40 -15.08
C SER A 173 -4.36 32.52 -14.63
N THR A 174 -4.84 33.42 -13.77
CA THR A 174 -4.09 34.58 -13.27
C THR A 174 -3.02 34.14 -12.29
N THR A 175 -3.40 33.33 -11.29
CA THR A 175 -2.50 32.75 -10.30
C THR A 175 -1.46 31.86 -10.98
N ARG A 176 -1.87 31.10 -12.00
CA ARG A 176 -1.00 30.25 -12.80
C ARG A 176 0.06 31.08 -13.52
N ALA A 177 -0.31 32.18 -14.18
CA ALA A 177 0.64 33.07 -14.85
C ALA A 177 1.63 33.70 -13.87
N ALA A 178 1.16 34.12 -12.68
CA ALA A 178 2.01 34.65 -11.62
C ALA A 178 3.01 33.61 -11.11
N LEU A 179 2.57 32.36 -10.90
CA LEU A 179 3.43 31.26 -10.48
C LEU A 179 4.50 30.94 -11.53
N VAL A 180 4.11 30.86 -12.81
CA VAL A 180 5.07 30.66 -13.91
C VAL A 180 6.14 31.74 -13.93
N LYS A 181 5.74 33.01 -13.81
CA LYS A 181 6.68 34.13 -13.77
C LYS A 181 7.65 33.99 -12.59
N LYS A 182 7.12 33.72 -11.39
CA LYS A 182 7.93 33.57 -10.18
C LYS A 182 8.93 32.41 -10.28
N PHE A 183 8.50 31.25 -10.79
CA PHE A 183 9.40 30.12 -10.98
C PHE A 183 10.45 30.38 -12.06
N ALA A 184 10.13 31.13 -13.12
CA ALA A 184 11.10 31.54 -14.12
C ALA A 184 12.16 32.50 -13.54
N GLU A 185 11.75 33.44 -12.67
CA GLU A 185 12.66 34.32 -11.93
C GLU A 185 13.59 33.53 -10.98
N GLU A 186 13.10 32.45 -10.38
CA GLU A 186 13.87 31.51 -9.56
C GLU A 186 14.71 30.50 -10.39
N GLY A 187 14.72 30.63 -11.72
CA GLY A 187 15.56 29.81 -12.61
C GLY A 187 14.96 28.44 -12.98
N ILE A 188 13.68 28.20 -12.72
CA ILE A 188 12.94 27.00 -13.13
C ILE A 188 12.17 27.30 -14.43
N PRO A 189 12.67 26.89 -15.62
CA PRO A 189 12.01 27.17 -16.90
C PRO A 189 10.82 26.23 -17.14
N GLY A 190 10.04 26.52 -18.19
CA GLY A 190 9.07 25.56 -18.73
C GLY A 190 7.64 25.65 -18.19
N GLY A 191 7.22 26.81 -17.66
CA GLY A 191 5.82 26.99 -17.26
C GLY A 191 5.46 26.25 -15.97
N CYS A 192 6.41 26.14 -15.04
CA CYS A 192 6.20 25.56 -13.72
C CYS A 192 5.13 26.32 -12.94
N VAL A 193 4.18 25.60 -12.33
CA VAL A 193 3.05 26.18 -11.57
C VAL A 193 3.00 25.68 -10.14
N GLY A 194 4.02 24.94 -9.73
CA GLY A 194 4.12 24.32 -8.42
C GLY A 194 5.17 23.22 -8.45
N VAL A 195 5.78 22.98 -7.31
CA VAL A 195 6.74 21.89 -7.10
C VAL A 195 6.09 20.91 -6.13
N VAL A 196 6.03 19.65 -6.54
CA VAL A 196 5.66 18.55 -5.65
C VAL A 196 6.97 17.90 -5.25
N ASP A 197 7.31 17.96 -3.97
CA ASP A 197 8.42 17.14 -3.47
C ASP A 197 8.01 15.67 -3.59
N GLY A 198 8.74 14.91 -4.39
CA GLY A 198 8.29 13.63 -4.91
C GLY A 198 9.43 12.74 -5.36
N VAL A 199 9.77 11.81 -4.46
CA VAL A 199 10.34 10.48 -4.76
C VAL A 199 11.78 10.49 -5.28
N MET A 200 12.69 9.95 -4.45
CA MET A 200 13.89 9.29 -4.95
C MET A 200 13.44 8.06 -5.73
N ILE A 201 13.13 8.22 -7.03
CA ILE A 201 13.09 7.08 -7.93
C ILE A 201 14.57 6.74 -8.11
N PRO A 202 15.06 5.57 -7.70
CA PRO A 202 16.36 5.13 -8.17
C PRO A 202 16.20 4.96 -9.67
N VAL A 203 16.57 6.00 -10.43
CA VAL A 203 16.89 5.88 -11.83
C VAL A 203 18.05 4.91 -11.82
N MET A 204 17.74 3.64 -12.07
CA MET A 204 18.73 2.62 -12.32
C MET A 204 19.51 3.15 -13.51
N ARG A 205 20.65 3.79 -13.24
CA ARG A 205 21.69 4.01 -14.24
C ARG A 205 21.97 2.60 -14.71
N GLU A 206 21.57 2.28 -15.94
CA GLU A 206 22.11 1.10 -16.60
C GLU A 206 23.61 1.13 -16.31
N MET A 207 24.09 0.09 -15.62
CA MET A 207 25.51 -0.07 -15.37
C MET A 207 26.14 -0.15 -16.74
N GLY A 208 26.63 0.99 -17.20
CA GLY A 208 27.42 1.13 -18.40
C GLY A 208 28.51 0.08 -18.31
N LEU A 209 28.52 -0.80 -19.30
CA LEU A 209 29.64 -1.64 -19.64
C LEU A 209 30.90 -0.77 -19.56
N GLU A 210 31.72 -0.99 -18.53
CA GLU A 210 33.05 -0.40 -18.43
C GLU A 210 33.83 -0.83 -19.69
N PRO A 211 34.37 0.10 -20.50
CA PRO A 211 35.30 -0.26 -21.55
C PRO A 211 36.58 -0.75 -20.89
N THR A 212 36.89 -2.03 -21.07
CA THR A 212 38.14 -2.63 -20.64
C THR A 212 39.32 -1.87 -21.24
N VAL A 213 40.02 -1.07 -20.43
CA VAL A 213 41.31 -0.48 -20.80
C VAL A 213 42.39 -1.56 -20.61
N PRO A 214 43.21 -1.88 -21.62
CA PRO A 214 44.28 -2.87 -21.48
C PRO A 214 45.35 -2.36 -20.50
N ARG A 215 45.71 -3.18 -19.51
CA ARG A 215 46.85 -2.94 -18.62
C ARG A 215 48.14 -2.82 -19.45
N GLN A 216 48.66 -1.60 -19.59
CA GLN A 216 50.04 -1.39 -20.01
C GLN A 216 50.99 -1.92 -18.92
N ALA A 217 51.86 -2.84 -19.34
CA ALA A 217 52.95 -3.38 -18.54
C ALA A 217 53.93 -2.27 -18.17
N ARG A 218 54.08 -2.00 -16.86
CA ARG A 218 55.17 -1.14 -16.37
C ARG A 218 56.48 -1.91 -16.48
N GLY A 219 57.38 -1.39 -17.30
CA GLY A 219 58.76 -1.83 -17.40
C GLY A 219 59.47 -1.72 -16.06
N ARG A 220 60.22 -2.78 -15.73
CA ARG A 220 61.26 -2.76 -14.69
C ARG A 220 62.39 -1.87 -15.19
N GLN A 221 62.67 -0.79 -14.48
CA GLN A 221 64.00 -0.16 -14.50
C GLN A 221 64.71 -0.43 -13.18
N ALA A 222 65.98 -0.79 -13.31
CA ALA A 222 66.86 -1.30 -12.28
C ALA A 222 67.62 -0.16 -11.58
N ARG A 223 67.87 -0.39 -10.28
CA ARG A 223 69.05 0.00 -9.47
C ARG A 223 69.40 1.49 -9.33
N ARG A 224 69.46 1.92 -8.07
CA ARG A 224 70.74 2.12 -7.38
C ARG A 224 70.72 1.35 -6.07
#